data_AF-A0A832M4J0-F1
#
_entry.id   AF-A0A832M4J0-F1
#
_cell.length_a   1.000
_cell.length_b   1.000
_cell.length_c   1.000
_cell.angle_alpha   90.00
_cell.angle_beta   90.00
_cell.angle_gamma   90.00
#
_symmetry.space_group_name_H-M   'P 1'
#
loop_
_entity.id
_entity.type
_entity.pdbx_description
1 polymer ?
#
loop_
_entity_poly.entity_id
_entity_poly.type
_entity_poly.pdbx_seq_one_letter_code
_entity_poly.pdbx_strand_id
1 'polypeptide(L)' 'MNISLTPELQALVQRKVASGLYNNASEVVREALRAQVLREQESAWMAQAAAVGYAQLQAGATQQVSSPKAFKALIRRGR' A
#
# COMPACT_ATOMS: atom_id res chain seq x y z
N MET A 1 4.08 -26.14 9.54
CA MET A 1 3.89 -25.03 10.49
C MET A 1 2.44 -25.05 10.94
N ASN A 2 2.17 -25.02 12.24
CA ASN A 2 0.80 -24.91 12.77
C ASN A 2 0.59 -23.48 13.27
N ILE A 3 -0.56 -22.90 12.96
CA ILE A 3 -0.93 -21.53 13.33
C ILE A 3 -2.33 -21.55 13.90
N SER A 4 -2.47 -21.02 15.11
CA SER A 4 -3.77 -20.90 15.77
C SER A 4 -4.45 -19.62 15.30
N LEU A 5 -5.69 -19.75 14.84
CA LEU A 5 -6.53 -18.62 14.46
C LEU A 5 -7.58 -18.39 15.54
N THR A 6 -8.05 -17.15 15.66
CA THR A 6 -9.28 -16.90 16.41
C THR A 6 -10.47 -17.55 15.69
N PRO A 7 -11.58 -17.87 16.40
CA PRO A 7 -12.75 -18.48 15.77
C PRO A 7 -13.27 -17.70 14.56
N GLU A 8 -13.22 -16.36 14.61
CA GLU A 8 -13.70 -15.48 13.54
C GLU A 8 -12.82 -15.58 12.29
N LEU A 9 -11.50 -15.62 12.48
CA LEU A 9 -10.53 -15.78 11.39
C LEU A 9 -10.63 -17.17 10.77
N GLN A 10 -10.82 -18.21 11.59
CA GLN A 10 -11.05 -19.56 11.10
C GLN A 10 -12.32 -19.63 10.25
N ALA A 11 -13.42 -19.04 10.71
CA ALA A 11 -14.67 -18.99 9.94
C ALA A 11 -14.49 -18.23 8.61
N LEU A 12 -13.72 -17.14 8.59
CA LEU A 12 -13.42 -16.39 7.37
C LEU A 12 -12.61 -17.24 6.37
N VAL A 13 -11.57 -17.93 6.84
CA VAL A 13 -10.76 -18.82 6.00
C VAL A 13 -11.62 -19.96 5.44
N GLN A 14 -12.47 -20.57 6.26
CA GLN A 14 -13.40 -21.62 5.83
C GLN A 14 -14.36 -21.12 4.75
N ARG A 15 -14.96 -19.93 4.91
CA ARG A 15 -15.82 -19.32 3.87
C ARG A 15 -15.08 -19.09 2.55
N LYS A 16 -13.83 -18.62 2.61
CA LYS A 16 -13.01 -18.41 1.40
C LYS A 16 -12.70 -19.72 0.69
N VAL A 17 -12.36 -20.79 1.41
CA VAL A 17 -12.14 -22.11 0.79
C VAL A 17 -13.46 -22.65 0.22
N ALA A 18 -14.57 -22.57 0.97
CA ALA A 18 -15.88 -23.03 0.52
C ALA A 18 -16.40 -22.30 -0.74
N SER A 19 -15.91 -21.09 -1.02
CA SER A 19 -16.25 -20.38 -2.26
C SER A 19 -15.65 -21.01 -3.52
N GLY A 20 -14.71 -21.94 -3.39
CA GLY A 20 -13.99 -22.56 -4.51
C GLY A 20 -12.84 -21.73 -5.06
N LEU A 21 -12.62 -20.51 -4.55
CA LEU A 21 -11.50 -19.64 -4.96
C LEU A 21 -10.12 -20.15 -4.49
N TYR A 22 -10.10 -20.99 -3.46
CA TYR A 22 -8.87 -21.53 -2.86
C TYR A 22 -9.04 -23.01 -2.55
N ASN A 23 -7.99 -23.80 -2.74
CA ASN A 23 -8.02 -25.25 -2.49
C ASN A 23 -7.91 -25.58 -1.00
N ASN A 24 -7.23 -24.72 -0.23
CA ASN A 24 -6.95 -24.97 1.19
C ASN A 24 -6.70 -23.68 1.97
N ALA A 25 -6.77 -23.78 3.30
CA ALA A 25 -6.53 -22.68 4.23
C ALA A 25 -5.14 -22.04 4.07
N SER A 26 -4.11 -22.84 3.77
CA SER A 26 -2.74 -22.35 3.65
C SER A 26 -2.58 -21.40 2.45
N GLU A 27 -3.35 -21.58 1.37
CA GLU A 27 -3.39 -20.63 0.25
C GLU A 27 -3.96 -19.28 0.67
N VAL A 28 -5.08 -19.28 1.39
CA VAL A 28 -5.72 -18.06 1.91
C VAL A 28 -4.75 -17.27 2.79
N VAL A 29 -4.08 -17.96 3.72
CA VAL A 29 -3.13 -17.32 4.63
C VAL A 29 -1.91 -16.78 3.88
N ARG A 30 -1.35 -17.54 2.93
CA ARG A 30 -0.21 -17.07 2.13
C ARG A 30 -0.57 -15.83 1.33
N GLU A 31 -1.74 -15.79 0.70
CA GLU A 31 -2.18 -14.62 -0.05
C GLU A 31 -2.38 -13.39 0.85
N ALA A 32 -3.02 -13.58 2.01
CA ALA A 32 -3.20 -12.50 2.98
C ALA A 32 -1.85 -11.91 3.45
N LEU A 33 -0.88 -12.77 3.73
CA LEU A 33 0.47 -12.36 4.12
C LEU A 33 1.20 -11.63 2.98
N ARG A 34 1.12 -12.13 1.74
CA ARG A 34 1.71 -11.42 0.58
C ARG A 34 1.11 -10.03 0.43
N ALA A 35 -0.22 -9.92 0.53
CA ALA A 35 -0.90 -8.64 0.44
C ALA A 35 -0.48 -7.69 1.59
N GLN A 36 -0.24 -8.21 2.79
CA GLN A 36 0.26 -7.42 3.91
C GLN A 36 1.67 -6.89 3.64
N VAL A 37 2.60 -7.75 3.21
CA VAL A 37 3.98 -7.34 2.89
C VAL A 37 4.00 -6.26 1.82
N LEU A 38 3.16 -6.37 0.78
CA LEU A 38 3.07 -5.34 -0.26
C LEU A 38 2.58 -3.99 0.29
N ARG A 39 1.56 -3.99 1.17
CA ARG A 39 1.08 -2.75 1.82
C ARG A 39 2.12 -2.12 2.73
N GLU A 40 2.88 -2.94 3.46
CA GLU A 40 3.97 -2.46 4.31
C GLU A 40 5.06 -1.78 3.48
N GLN A 41 5.45 -2.37 2.34
CA GLN A 41 6.41 -1.78 1.41
C GLN A 41 5.91 -0.45 0.83
N GLU A 42 4.65 -0.41 0.38
CA GLU A 42 4.04 0.81 -0.16
C GLU A 42 4.00 1.93 0.89
N SER A 43 3.60 1.59 2.12
CA SER A 43 3.55 2.53 3.24
C SER A 43 4.94 3.07 3.59
N ALA A 44 5.97 2.21 3.59
CA ALA A 44 7.34 2.61 3.85
C ALA A 44 7.86 3.57 2.75
N TRP A 45 7.58 3.27 1.49
CA TRP A 45 7.95 4.15 0.37
C TRP A 45 7.23 5.51 0.47
N MET A 46 5.93 5.52 0.75
CA MET A 46 5.15 6.75 0.94
C MET A 46 5.69 7.60 2.09
N ALA A 47 6.03 6.98 3.23
CA ALA A 47 6.60 7.68 4.37
C ALA A 47 7.95 8.33 4.01
N GLN A 48 8.80 7.62 3.26
CA GLN A 48 10.08 8.15 2.79
C GLN A 48 9.89 9.32 1.81
N ALA A 49 8.99 9.18 0.83
CA ALA A 49 8.69 10.23 -0.13
C ALA A 49 8.14 11.49 0.56
N ALA A 50 7.25 11.31 1.54
CA ALA A 50 6.73 12.41 2.35
C ALA A 50 7.85 13.10 3.15
N ALA A 51 8.75 12.34 3.78
CA ALA A 51 9.88 12.91 4.52
C ALA A 51 10.78 13.79 3.63
N VAL A 52 11.09 13.33 2.40
CA VAL A 52 11.84 14.12 1.42
C VAL A 52 11.06 15.39 1.04
N GLY A 53 9.77 15.27 0.74
CA GLY A 53 8.92 16.42 0.40
C GLY A 53 8.87 17.47 1.51
N TYR A 54 8.71 17.04 2.77
CA TYR A 54 8.74 17.95 3.92
C TYR A 54 10.09 18.65 4.08
N ALA A 55 11.20 17.93 3.91
CA ALA A 55 12.53 18.53 3.96
C ALA A 55 12.72 19.60 2.86
N GLN A 56 12.24 19.33 1.64
CA GLN A 56 12.25 20.30 0.53
C GLN A 56 11.42 21.55 0.84
N LEU A 57 10.23 21.37 1.43
CA LEU A 57 9.39 22.49 1.87
C LEU A 57 10.10 23.35 2.92
N GLN A 58 10.70 22.73 3.93
CA GLN A 58 11.44 23.44 5.00
C GLN A 58 12.67 24.17 4.47
N ALA A 59 13.36 23.59 3.47
CA ALA A 59 14.48 24.22 2.80
C ALA A 59 14.06 25.34 1.81
N GLY A 60 12.76 25.58 1.64
CA GLY A 60 12.24 26.57 0.69
C GLY A 60 12.39 26.17 -0.77
N ALA A 61 12.70 24.89 -1.06
CA ALA A 61 12.79 24.32 -2.41
C ALA A 61 11.39 24.14 -3.01
N THR A 62 10.67 25.26 -3.12
CA THR A 62 9.27 25.34 -3.54
C THR A 62 9.16 26.29 -4.72
N GLN A 63 8.17 26.04 -5.57
CA GLN A 63 7.85 26.94 -6.67
C GLN A 63 6.40 27.37 -6.55
N GLN A 64 6.18 28.68 -6.53
CA GLN A 64 4.83 29.23 -6.54
C GLN A 64 4.17 28.98 -7.90
N VAL A 65 2.93 28.49 -7.85
CA VAL A 65 2.18 28.14 -9.07
C VAL A 65 0.81 28.78 -8.98
N SER A 66 0.52 29.67 -9.92
CA SER A 66 -0.66 30.55 -9.87
C SER A 66 -1.94 29.90 -10.38
N SER A 67 -1.88 28.71 -10.98
CA SER A 67 -3.07 27.99 -11.43
C SER A 67 -2.82 26.48 -11.59
N PRO A 68 -3.88 25.65 -11.52
CA PRO A 68 -3.79 24.22 -11.83
C PRO A 68 -3.28 23.93 -13.26
N LYS A 69 -3.56 24.81 -14.23
CA LYS A 69 -3.06 24.69 -15.61
C LYS A 69 -1.54 24.89 -15.66
N ALA A 70 -1.04 25.90 -14.98
CA ALA A 70 0.39 26.17 -14.86
C ALA A 70 1.12 25.00 -14.15
N PHE A 71 0.53 24.46 -13.08
CA PHE A 71 1.06 23.30 -12.38
C PHE A 71 1.15 22.06 -13.28
N LYS A 72 0.08 21.72 -14.00
CA LYS A 72 0.07 20.60 -14.95
C LYS A 72 1.08 20.78 -16.09
N ALA A 73 1.36 22.01 -16.51
CA ALA A 73 2.39 22.29 -17.52
C ALA A 73 3.80 22.09 -16.95
N LEU A 74 4.03 22.49 -15.70
CA LEU A 74 5.30 22.35 -14.98
C LEU A 74 5.71 20.87 -14.84
N ILE A 75 4.82 20.03 -14.32
CA ILE A 75 5.11 18.61 -14.05
C ILE A 75 5.30 17.76 -15.31
N ARG A 76 4.75 18.19 -16.45
CA ARG A 76 4.92 17.47 -17.73
C ARG A 76 6.23 17.80 -18.44
N ARG A 77 6.87 18.92 -18.09
CA ARG A 77 8.13 19.37 -18.70
C ARG A 77 9.36 18.62 -18.17
N GLY A 78 9.24 17.97 -17.01
CA GLY A 78 10.32 17.26 -16.34
C GLY A 78 10.34 15.73 -16.57
N ARG A 79 9.64 15.24 -17.60
CA ARG A 79 9.69 13.84 -18.04
C ARG A 79 10.46 13.73 -19.34
#